data_AF-A0A973ZHB9-F1
#
_entry.id   AF-A0A973ZHB9-F1
#
_cell.length_a   1.000
_cell.length_b   1.000
_cell.length_c   1.000
_cell.angle_alpha   90.00
_cell.angle_beta   90.00
_cell.angle_gamma   90.00
#
_symmetry.space_group_name_H-M   'P 1'
#
loop_
_entity.id
_entity.type
_entity.pdbx_description
1 polymer ?
#
loop_
_entity_poly.entity_id
_entity_poly.type
_entity_poly.pdbx_seq_one_letter_code
_entity_poly.pdbx_strand_id
1 'polypeptide(L)'
;MTVDYEIPLRGGNVSTVVRVGDTVRRNAGPWTPSVHALLRHLEHAGFTGSPRALGMDTQGREVLSYLAGECGEYPLKPYWVTDEALVTVATMLRMFHDAQAGFRPPPGAVWRSFGPPPPDAEVICHHDAAPHNVIWRPDGTLAMIDFDLASPGARIYDVAYAAWTWVPLFSDRDSVTLGWHRPDRPRRLRLFADAYGLIPRDRHRLVRTIRKRIVDHVEGIRRMAAAGDPAFVRIVNKGHLRRPMRDLRLLDYERYTLEHALR
;
A
#
# COMPACT_ATOMS: atom_id res chain seq x y z
N MET A 1 4.27 20.07 33.53
CA MET A 1 3.35 19.72 32.42
C MET A 1 4.03 20.15 31.14
N THR A 2 4.66 19.24 30.42
CA THR A 2 5.15 19.52 29.07
C THR A 2 3.92 19.71 28.19
N VAL A 3 3.81 20.87 27.55
CA VAL A 3 2.83 21.09 26.50
C VAL A 3 3.32 20.26 25.31
N ASP A 4 2.66 19.13 25.05
CA ASP A 4 3.02 18.30 23.90
C ASP A 4 2.61 19.05 22.63
N TYR A 5 3.61 19.62 21.93
CA TYR A 5 3.40 20.39 20.70
C TYR A 5 2.99 19.47 19.54
N GLU A 6 1.89 19.82 18.87
CA GLU A 6 1.48 19.17 17.62
C GLU A 6 2.33 19.66 16.45
N ILE A 7 3.02 18.73 15.78
CA ILE A 7 3.84 19.01 14.60
C ILE A 7 3.11 18.47 13.36
N PRO A 8 2.66 19.31 12.42
CA PRO A 8 2.03 18.84 11.20
C PRO A 8 2.98 17.97 10.35
N LEU A 9 2.54 16.77 10.00
CA LEU A 9 3.23 15.91 9.04
C LEU A 9 2.69 16.19 7.64
N ARG A 10 3.60 16.52 6.70
CA ARG A 10 3.27 16.80 5.30
C ARG A 10 3.33 15.50 4.47
N GLY A 11 2.53 15.40 3.40
CA GLY A 11 2.61 14.31 2.42
C GLY A 11 1.30 13.55 2.15
N GLY A 12 0.35 13.57 3.10
CA GLY A 12 -0.96 12.92 2.92
C GLY A 12 -1.90 13.73 2.01
N ASN A 13 -2.55 13.08 1.04
CA ASN A 13 -3.52 13.72 0.14
C ASN A 13 -4.92 13.89 0.77
N VAL A 14 -5.14 13.32 1.96
CA VAL A 14 -6.48 12.97 2.45
C VAL A 14 -6.79 13.51 3.85
N SER A 15 -5.84 13.48 4.78
CA SER A 15 -6.07 13.80 6.20
C SER A 15 -5.02 14.76 6.76
N THR A 16 -5.43 15.55 7.77
CA THR A 16 -4.49 16.28 8.64
C THR A 16 -3.88 15.27 9.60
N VAL A 17 -2.57 15.11 9.52
CA VAL A 17 -1.80 14.20 10.37
C VAL A 17 -0.83 15.04 11.19
N VAL A 18 -0.84 14.85 12.51
CA VAL A 18 0.08 15.56 13.42
C VAL A 18 0.89 14.57 14.23
N ARG A 19 2.16 14.87 14.45
CA ARG A 19 3.02 14.17 15.40
C ARG A 19 2.96 14.85 16.76
N VAL A 20 2.84 14.04 17.81
CA VAL A 20 2.85 14.45 19.21
C VAL A 20 3.78 13.51 19.96
N GLY A 21 4.98 13.99 20.33
CA GLY A 21 6.05 13.14 20.88
C GLY A 21 6.38 11.98 19.93
N ASP A 22 6.25 10.74 20.43
CA ASP A 22 6.49 9.51 19.67
C ASP A 22 5.20 8.88 19.10
N THR A 23 4.18 9.71 18.91
CA THR A 23 2.88 9.26 18.42
C THR A 23 2.36 10.15 17.29
N VAL A 24 1.42 9.61 16.53
CA VAL A 24 0.71 10.29 15.45
C VAL A 24 -0.77 10.39 15.81
N ARG A 25 -1.39 11.52 15.49
CA ARG A 25 -2.84 11.72 15.52
C ARG A 25 -3.35 11.91 14.10
N ARG A 26 -4.38 11.16 13.72
CA ARG A 26 -5.03 11.27 12.41
C ARG A 26 -6.53 11.08 12.53
N ASN A 27 -7.27 11.51 11.51
CA ASN A 27 -8.71 11.31 11.46
C ASN A 27 -9.05 9.82 11.57
N ALA A 28 -10.02 9.49 12.42
CA ALA A 28 -10.58 8.16 12.50
C ALA A 28 -11.84 8.04 11.63
N GLY A 29 -12.23 6.81 11.33
CA GLY A 29 -13.47 6.49 10.65
C GLY A 29 -14.09 5.18 11.16
N PRO A 30 -15.23 4.75 10.60
CA PRO A 30 -15.88 3.50 11.01
C PRO A 30 -14.98 2.25 10.92
N TRP A 31 -13.95 2.29 10.07
CA TRP A 31 -12.98 1.20 9.89
C TRP A 31 -11.87 1.18 10.95
N THR A 32 -11.65 2.27 11.68
CA THR A 32 -10.53 2.42 12.63
C THR A 32 -10.50 1.31 13.70
N PRO A 33 -11.62 0.88 14.32
CA PRO A 33 -11.58 -0.24 15.27
C PRO A 33 -11.07 -1.56 14.67
N SER A 34 -11.43 -1.85 13.41
CA SER A 34 -10.98 -3.05 12.69
C SER A 34 -9.49 -2.96 12.34
N VAL A 35 -9.02 -1.79 11.88
CA VAL A 35 -7.60 -1.52 11.63
C VAL A 35 -6.79 -1.65 12.92
N HIS A 36 -7.24 -1.07 14.02
CA HIS A 36 -6.61 -1.23 15.32
C HIS A 36 -6.53 -2.69 15.77
N ALA A 37 -7.56 -3.50 15.52
CA ALA A 37 -7.54 -4.93 15.82
C ALA A 37 -6.46 -5.66 15.01
N LEU A 38 -6.32 -5.33 13.71
CA LEU A 38 -5.23 -5.85 12.87
C LEU A 38 -3.86 -5.42 13.40
N LEU A 39 -3.64 -4.13 13.67
CA LEU A 39 -2.35 -3.61 14.12
C LEU A 39 -1.91 -4.22 15.46
N ARG A 40 -2.83 -4.42 16.41
CA ARG A 40 -2.54 -5.13 17.67
C ARG A 40 -2.17 -6.59 17.44
N HIS A 41 -2.82 -7.27 16.51
CA HIS A 41 -2.46 -8.64 16.16
C HIS A 41 -1.07 -8.70 15.53
N LEU A 42 -0.74 -7.80 14.60
CA LEU A 42 0.58 -7.71 13.99
C LEU A 42 1.68 -7.46 15.02
N GLU A 43 1.44 -6.55 15.99
CA GLU A 43 2.35 -6.33 17.11
C GLU A 43 2.54 -7.62 17.94
N HIS A 44 1.45 -8.30 18.29
CA HIS A 44 1.52 -9.56 19.03
C HIS A 44 2.26 -10.68 18.27
N ALA A 45 2.12 -10.72 16.95
CA ALA A 45 2.83 -11.64 16.07
C ALA A 45 4.31 -11.25 15.85
N GLY A 46 4.76 -10.11 16.40
CA GLY A 46 6.14 -9.63 16.27
C GLY A 46 6.45 -8.93 14.94
N PHE A 47 5.44 -8.58 14.15
CA PHE A 47 5.64 -7.83 12.90
C PHE A 47 5.94 -6.36 13.20
N THR A 48 7.17 -5.93 12.92
CA THR A 48 7.64 -4.56 13.20
C THR A 48 7.45 -3.59 12.03
N GLY A 49 6.89 -4.06 10.91
CA GLY A 49 6.69 -3.28 9.68
C GLY A 49 5.38 -2.48 9.64
N SER A 50 4.78 -2.19 10.79
CA SER A 50 3.54 -1.40 10.94
C SER A 50 3.58 -0.56 12.21
N PRO A 51 2.81 0.55 12.28
CA PRO A 51 2.65 1.29 13.53
C PRO A 51 1.85 0.46 14.56
N ARG A 52 2.03 0.78 15.84
CA ARG A 52 1.21 0.24 16.93
C ARG A 52 -0.04 1.06 17.13
N ALA A 53 -1.17 0.40 17.37
CA ALA A 53 -2.42 1.04 17.72
C ALA A 53 -2.45 1.39 19.21
N LEU A 54 -2.47 2.70 19.51
CA LEU A 54 -2.40 3.24 20.89
C LEU A 54 -3.75 3.76 21.39
N GLY A 55 -4.81 3.65 20.59
CA GLY A 55 -6.19 4.00 20.97
C GLY A 55 -6.68 5.27 20.28
N MET A 56 -7.55 6.01 20.97
CA MET A 56 -8.15 7.24 20.49
C MET A 56 -7.81 8.38 21.46
N ASP A 57 -7.63 9.59 20.96
CA ASP A 57 -7.48 10.77 21.82
C ASP A 57 -8.83 11.37 22.22
N THR A 58 -8.80 12.41 23.05
CA THR A 58 -10.00 13.10 23.55
C THR A 58 -10.78 13.85 22.48
N GLN A 59 -10.20 14.07 21.29
CA GLN A 59 -10.86 14.68 20.14
C GLN A 59 -11.43 13.63 19.17
N GLY A 60 -11.34 12.34 19.52
CA GLY A 60 -11.79 11.25 18.66
C GLY A 60 -10.86 10.98 17.47
N ARG A 61 -9.59 11.40 17.54
CA ARG A 61 -8.57 11.06 16.54
C ARG A 61 -7.91 9.73 16.88
N GLU A 62 -7.53 9.00 15.84
CA GLU A 62 -6.74 7.78 15.97
C GLU A 62 -5.34 8.11 16.50
N VAL A 63 -4.85 7.28 17.42
CA VAL A 63 -3.52 7.40 18.06
C VAL A 63 -2.67 6.21 17.65
N LEU A 64 -1.63 6.45 16.86
CA LEU A 64 -0.68 5.43 16.42
C LEU A 64 0.74 5.76 16.90
N SER A 65 1.61 4.76 17.01
CA SER A 65 3.04 5.03 17.24
C SER A 65 3.66 5.72 16.03
N TYR A 66 4.53 6.70 16.25
CA TYR A 66 5.31 7.32 15.20
C TYR A 66 6.41 6.36 14.70
N LEU A 67 6.58 6.29 13.39
CA LEU A 67 7.66 5.54 12.74
C LEU A 67 8.72 6.53 12.25
N ALA A 68 9.91 6.49 12.85
CA ALA A 68 11.02 7.31 12.44
C ALA A 68 11.62 6.80 11.12
N GLY A 69 11.86 7.71 10.18
CA GLY A 69 12.43 7.37 8.88
C GLY A 69 11.97 8.33 7.79
N GLU A 70 12.25 7.94 6.56
CA GLU A 70 11.89 8.69 5.37
C GLU A 70 10.69 8.05 4.66
N CYS A 71 9.69 8.84 4.31
CA CYS A 71 8.61 8.39 3.44
C CYS A 71 9.02 8.51 1.96
N GLY A 72 8.56 7.58 1.11
CA GLY A 72 8.83 7.67 -0.33
C GLY A 72 8.16 8.88 -0.97
N GLU A 73 8.96 9.87 -1.36
CA GLU A 73 8.50 11.08 -2.04
C GLU A 73 8.85 11.04 -3.53
N TYR A 74 7.88 11.31 -4.40
CA TYR A 74 8.12 11.37 -5.84
C TYR A 74 8.64 12.75 -6.28
N PRO A 75 9.63 12.83 -7.19
CA PRO A 75 10.38 11.72 -7.78
C PRO A 75 11.24 10.98 -6.76
N LEU A 76 11.21 9.65 -6.80
CA LEU A 76 11.92 8.81 -5.83
C LEU A 76 13.42 9.01 -5.94
N LYS A 77 14.10 9.02 -4.80
CA LYS A 77 15.56 9.08 -4.75
C LYS A 77 16.17 7.76 -5.27
N PRO A 78 17.41 7.77 -5.78
CA PRO A 78 18.02 6.60 -6.41
C PRO A 78 18.01 5.30 -5.59
N TYR A 79 18.13 5.38 -4.26
CA TYR A 79 18.11 4.18 -3.40
C TYR A 79 16.72 3.55 -3.22
N TRP A 80 15.63 4.26 -3.52
CA TRP A 80 14.28 3.69 -3.50
C TRP A 80 13.98 2.83 -4.74
N VAL A 81 14.74 3.03 -5.82
CA VAL A 81 14.47 2.41 -7.13
C VAL A 81 15.42 1.27 -7.49
N THR A 82 16.26 0.83 -6.55
CA THR A 82 17.19 -0.28 -6.75
C THR A 82 16.47 -1.63 -6.73
N ASP A 83 17.21 -2.70 -7.02
CA ASP A 83 16.71 -4.07 -6.90
C ASP A 83 16.64 -4.51 -5.44
N GLU A 84 17.57 -4.05 -4.59
CA GLU A 84 17.58 -4.32 -3.15
C GLU A 84 16.35 -3.72 -2.47
N ALA A 85 15.96 -2.49 -2.85
CA ALA A 85 14.73 -1.87 -2.38
C ALA A 85 13.50 -2.70 -2.80
N LEU A 86 13.49 -3.20 -4.04
CA LEU A 86 12.40 -4.04 -4.57
C LEU A 86 12.27 -5.37 -3.83
N VAL A 87 13.40 -6.02 -3.53
CA VAL A 87 13.43 -7.27 -2.75
C VAL A 87 12.97 -7.01 -1.31
N THR A 88 13.42 -5.91 -0.70
CA THR A 88 13.05 -5.54 0.68
C THR A 88 11.54 -5.31 0.80
N VAL A 89 10.91 -4.60 -0.14
CA VAL A 89 9.45 -4.39 -0.11
C VAL A 89 8.67 -5.68 -0.36
N ALA A 90 9.12 -6.54 -1.28
CA ALA A 90 8.49 -7.84 -1.54
C ALA A 90 8.52 -8.74 -0.29
N THR A 91 9.67 -8.75 0.40
CA THR A 91 9.89 -9.52 1.63
C THR A 91 9.04 -8.97 2.78
N MET A 92 9.02 -7.64 2.97
CA MET A 92 8.17 -6.99 3.97
C MET A 92 6.69 -7.31 3.73
N LEU A 93 6.22 -7.25 2.49
CA LEU A 93 4.84 -7.56 2.15
C LEU A 93 4.51 -9.04 2.39
N ARG A 94 5.45 -9.95 2.17
CA ARG A 94 5.28 -11.37 2.53
C ARG A 94 5.18 -11.56 4.04
N MET A 95 6.09 -10.94 4.80
CA MET A 95 6.08 -10.96 6.27
C MET A 95 4.78 -10.41 6.84
N PHE A 96 4.26 -9.30 6.28
CA PHE A 96 2.97 -8.74 6.65
C PHE A 96 1.82 -9.73 6.48
N HIS A 97 1.78 -10.44 5.36
CA HIS A 97 0.72 -11.43 5.11
C HIS A 97 0.84 -12.67 6.00
N ASP A 98 2.06 -13.13 6.28
CA ASP A 98 2.29 -14.30 7.13
C ASP A 98 2.05 -13.99 8.62
N ALA A 99 2.33 -12.76 9.07
CA ALA A 99 2.07 -12.29 10.43
C ALA A 99 0.57 -12.21 10.79
N GLN A 100 -0.34 -12.42 9.83
CA GLN A 100 -1.78 -12.47 10.06
C GLN A 100 -2.28 -13.90 10.37
N ALA A 101 -1.38 -14.88 10.48
CA ALA A 101 -1.74 -16.24 10.83
C ALA A 101 -2.53 -16.28 12.16
N GLY A 102 -3.75 -16.80 12.11
CA GLY A 102 -4.64 -16.87 13.27
C GLY A 102 -5.42 -15.59 13.56
N PHE A 103 -5.22 -14.50 12.80
CA PHE A 103 -6.05 -13.32 12.92
C PHE A 103 -7.50 -13.63 12.56
N ARG A 104 -8.42 -13.19 13.41
CA ARG A 104 -9.87 -13.21 13.15
C ARG A 104 -10.41 -11.80 13.35
N PRO A 105 -10.99 -11.17 12.32
CA PRO A 105 -11.66 -9.89 12.49
C PRO A 105 -12.69 -9.95 13.63
N PRO A 106 -12.79 -8.91 14.47
CA PRO A 106 -13.81 -8.87 15.52
C PRO A 106 -15.22 -8.96 14.91
N PRO A 107 -16.22 -9.50 15.63
CA PRO A 107 -17.61 -9.48 15.18
C PRO A 107 -18.05 -8.06 14.82
N GLY A 108 -18.70 -7.89 13.67
CA GLY A 108 -19.11 -6.58 13.17
C GLY A 108 -17.97 -5.70 12.64
N ALA A 109 -16.80 -6.26 12.35
CA ALA A 109 -15.70 -5.52 11.72
C ALA A 109 -16.15 -4.80 10.45
N VAL A 110 -15.95 -3.48 10.44
CA VAL A 110 -16.19 -2.60 9.29
C VAL A 110 -14.86 -2.29 8.62
N TRP A 111 -14.82 -2.32 7.29
CA TRP A 111 -13.62 -2.03 6.51
C TRP A 111 -13.93 -0.99 5.44
N ARG A 112 -13.01 -0.06 5.20
CA ARG A 112 -13.13 0.92 4.10
C ARG A 112 -12.52 0.30 2.85
N SER A 113 -13.38 -0.30 2.04
CA SER A 113 -12.98 -1.07 0.86
C SER A 113 -13.60 -0.50 -0.40
N PHE A 114 -12.97 -0.77 -1.55
CA PHE A 114 -13.54 -0.40 -2.85
C PHE A 114 -14.66 -1.32 -3.31
N GLY A 115 -15.10 -2.30 -2.51
CA GLY A 115 -16.14 -3.25 -2.89
C GLY A 115 -16.35 -4.31 -1.81
N PRO A 116 -17.33 -5.21 -1.99
CA PRO A 116 -17.54 -6.29 -1.04
C PRO A 116 -16.29 -7.17 -0.91
N PRO A 117 -16.06 -7.79 0.26
CA PRO A 117 -14.99 -8.77 0.44
C PRO A 117 -15.05 -9.86 -0.64
N PRO A 118 -13.93 -10.20 -1.28
CA PRO A 118 -13.94 -11.25 -2.28
C PRO A 118 -14.11 -12.62 -1.61
N PRO A 119 -14.72 -13.61 -2.29
CA PRO A 119 -14.97 -14.93 -1.73
C PRO A 119 -13.67 -15.71 -1.41
N ASP A 120 -12.55 -15.32 -2.01
CA ASP A 120 -11.21 -15.88 -1.82
C ASP A 120 -10.33 -15.01 -0.93
N ALA A 121 -10.92 -14.31 0.06
CA ALA A 121 -10.15 -13.56 1.04
C ALA A 121 -9.24 -14.48 1.88
N GLU A 122 -7.93 -14.23 1.81
CA GLU A 122 -6.90 -15.00 2.51
C GLU A 122 -6.36 -14.25 3.74
N VAL A 123 -6.34 -12.91 3.65
CA VAL A 123 -5.73 -11.99 4.62
C VAL A 123 -6.49 -10.65 4.61
N ILE A 124 -6.17 -9.75 5.54
CA ILE A 124 -6.44 -8.33 5.38
C ILE A 124 -5.32 -7.74 4.53
N CYS A 125 -5.65 -7.41 3.29
CA CYS A 125 -4.77 -6.71 2.37
C CYS A 125 -4.66 -5.23 2.80
N HIS A 126 -3.50 -4.62 2.61
CA HIS A 126 -3.26 -3.19 2.78
C HIS A 126 -3.90 -2.36 1.66
N HIS A 127 -3.96 -2.90 0.45
CA HIS A 127 -4.44 -2.30 -0.81
C HIS A 127 -3.66 -1.09 -1.34
N ASP A 128 -2.70 -0.55 -0.59
CA ASP A 128 -1.96 0.66 -0.95
C ASP A 128 -0.49 0.68 -0.48
N ALA A 129 0.20 -0.46 -0.56
CA ALA A 129 1.62 -0.60 -0.22
C ALA A 129 2.56 0.03 -1.29
N ALA A 130 2.29 1.26 -1.69
CA ALA A 130 3.07 2.05 -2.63
C ALA A 130 4.19 2.85 -1.92
N PRO A 131 5.20 3.37 -2.64
CA PRO A 131 6.32 4.12 -2.03
C PRO A 131 5.92 5.24 -1.06
N HIS A 132 4.84 5.98 -1.36
CA HIS A 132 4.36 7.09 -0.52
C HIS A 132 3.65 6.66 0.77
N ASN A 133 3.44 5.36 0.96
CA ASN A 133 2.90 4.76 2.19
C ASN A 133 3.92 3.82 2.85
N VAL A 134 5.20 3.93 2.49
CA VAL A 134 6.28 3.17 3.09
C VAL A 134 7.30 4.11 3.71
N ILE A 135 7.71 3.79 4.94
CA ILE A 135 8.77 4.45 5.69
C ILE A 135 10.04 3.61 5.59
N TRP A 136 11.11 4.21 5.08
CA TRP A 136 12.47 3.70 5.14
C TRP A 136 13.10 4.09 6.47
N ARG A 137 13.32 3.10 7.33
CA ARG A 137 13.83 3.33 8.69
C ARG A 137 15.37 3.46 8.69
N PRO A 138 15.95 4.16 9.68
CA PRO A 138 17.40 4.32 9.78
C PRO A 138 18.20 3.00 9.88
N ASP A 139 17.56 1.93 10.35
CA ASP A 139 18.14 0.58 10.43
C ASP A 139 18.11 -0.18 9.09
N GLY A 140 17.62 0.44 8.00
CA GLY A 140 17.50 -0.15 6.68
C GLY A 140 16.25 -0.99 6.46
N THR A 141 15.39 -1.15 7.47
CA THR A 141 14.13 -1.88 7.33
C THR A 141 13.00 -0.97 6.83
N LEU A 142 11.97 -1.56 6.24
CA LEU A 142 10.79 -0.84 5.77
C LEU A 142 9.61 -1.04 6.71
N ALA A 143 8.70 -0.07 6.76
CA ALA A 143 7.42 -0.19 7.44
C ALA A 143 6.31 0.47 6.62
N MET A 144 5.13 -0.14 6.59
CA MET A 144 3.96 0.41 5.93
C MET A 144 3.18 1.33 6.87
N ILE A 145 2.57 2.35 6.31
CA ILE A 145 1.63 3.26 6.96
C ILE A 145 0.36 3.37 6.12
N ASP A 146 -0.66 4.01 6.68
CA ASP A 146 -1.93 4.26 5.99
C ASP A 146 -2.77 3.01 5.69
N PHE A 147 -3.14 2.31 6.77
CA PHE A 147 -4.02 1.14 6.74
C PHE A 147 -5.51 1.49 6.56
N ASP A 148 -5.85 2.72 6.16
CA ASP A 148 -7.26 3.14 6.04
C ASP A 148 -8.04 2.27 5.05
N LEU A 149 -7.39 1.83 3.97
CA LEU A 149 -8.00 0.96 2.95
C LEU A 149 -7.84 -0.53 3.26
N ALA A 150 -7.25 -0.88 4.40
CA ALA A 150 -7.03 -2.26 4.76
C ALA A 150 -8.38 -3.00 4.83
N SER A 151 -8.48 -4.13 4.14
CA SER A 151 -9.72 -4.89 4.05
C SER A 151 -9.47 -6.33 3.57
N PRO A 152 -10.37 -7.29 3.86
CA PRO A 152 -10.20 -8.67 3.45
C PRO A 152 -9.95 -8.82 1.94
N GLY A 153 -8.99 -9.66 1.57
CA GLY A 153 -8.61 -9.89 0.18
C GLY A 153 -7.66 -11.07 -0.01
N ALA A 154 -7.49 -11.48 -1.26
CA ALA A 154 -6.47 -12.47 -1.64
C ALA A 154 -5.08 -11.82 -1.61
N ARG A 155 -4.06 -12.52 -1.12
CA ARG A 155 -2.68 -11.98 -1.00
C ARG A 155 -2.15 -11.44 -2.32
N ILE A 156 -2.48 -12.11 -3.42
CA ILE A 156 -2.05 -11.73 -4.77
C ILE A 156 -2.56 -10.34 -5.20
N TYR A 157 -3.62 -9.82 -4.56
CA TYR A 157 -4.16 -8.49 -4.87
C TYR A 157 -3.24 -7.37 -4.36
N ASP A 158 -2.68 -7.55 -3.16
CA ASP A 158 -1.65 -6.66 -2.60
C ASP A 158 -0.34 -6.77 -3.37
N VAL A 159 0.08 -8.00 -3.68
CA VAL A 159 1.26 -8.27 -4.52
C VAL A 159 1.13 -7.57 -5.86
N ALA A 160 -0.05 -7.62 -6.49
CA ALA A 160 -0.30 -6.97 -7.77
C ALA A 160 -0.21 -5.44 -7.69
N TYR A 161 -0.73 -4.84 -6.61
CA TYR A 161 -0.65 -3.39 -6.41
C TYR A 161 0.79 -2.92 -6.11
N ALA A 162 1.51 -3.65 -5.25
CA ALA A 162 2.91 -3.38 -4.98
C ALA A 162 3.77 -3.58 -6.24
N ALA A 163 3.57 -4.66 -7.00
CA ALA A 163 4.27 -4.87 -8.27
C ALA A 163 4.04 -3.71 -9.25
N TRP A 164 2.79 -3.26 -9.42
CA TRP A 164 2.48 -2.09 -10.26
C TRP A 164 3.32 -0.87 -9.87
N THR A 165 3.48 -0.62 -8.57
CA THR A 165 4.08 0.61 -8.06
C THR A 165 5.62 0.57 -7.91
N TRP A 166 6.19 -0.60 -7.61
CA TRP A 166 7.62 -0.78 -7.34
C TRP A 166 8.43 -1.39 -8.51
N VAL A 167 7.76 -2.10 -9.44
CA VAL A 167 8.33 -2.59 -10.71
C VAL A 167 8.23 -1.53 -11.83
N PRO A 168 7.99 -0.28 -11.46
CA PRO A 168 7.22 0.74 -12.21
C PRO A 168 6.58 0.26 -13.53
N LEU A 169 5.41 -0.39 -13.43
CA LEU A 169 4.62 -0.79 -14.60
C LEU A 169 3.84 0.43 -15.13
N PHE A 170 4.57 1.49 -15.43
CA PHE A 170 4.09 2.77 -15.97
C PHE A 170 4.77 3.07 -17.29
N SER A 171 4.23 4.00 -18.08
CA SER A 171 4.90 4.47 -19.30
C SER A 171 6.35 4.91 -19.01
N ASP A 172 7.25 4.80 -20.00
CA ASP A 172 8.66 5.21 -19.82
C ASP A 172 8.79 6.67 -19.37
N ARG A 173 7.96 7.55 -19.93
CA ARG A 173 7.90 8.96 -19.53
C ARG A 173 7.49 9.12 -18.06
N ASP A 174 6.43 8.42 -17.64
CA ASP A 174 5.98 8.47 -16.25
C ASP A 174 7.04 7.87 -15.30
N SER A 175 7.69 6.77 -15.70
CA SER A 175 8.77 6.12 -14.94
C SER A 175 9.92 7.12 -14.66
N VAL A 176 10.38 7.84 -15.69
CA VAL A 176 11.43 8.88 -15.53
C VAL A 176 10.96 10.02 -14.64
N THR A 177 9.73 10.49 -14.83
CA THR A 177 9.16 11.60 -14.03
C THR A 177 9.05 11.23 -12.54
N LEU A 178 8.96 9.94 -12.22
CA LEU A 178 8.78 9.44 -10.86
C LEU A 178 10.08 8.92 -10.23
N GLY A 179 11.23 9.06 -10.91
CA GLY A 179 12.54 8.73 -10.35
C GLY A 179 13.17 7.43 -10.86
N TRP A 180 12.54 6.72 -11.80
CA TRP A 180 13.13 5.52 -12.41
C TRP A 180 13.87 5.81 -13.71
N HIS A 181 15.04 5.20 -13.88
CA HIS A 181 15.83 5.32 -15.10
C HIS A 181 15.70 4.05 -15.96
N ARG A 182 14.72 4.02 -16.89
CA ARG A 182 14.47 2.90 -17.84
C ARG A 182 14.50 1.51 -17.18
N PRO A 183 13.53 1.21 -16.30
CA PRO A 183 13.51 -0.03 -15.55
C PRO A 183 13.33 -1.24 -16.49
N ASP A 184 14.15 -2.27 -16.31
CA ASP A 184 13.92 -3.59 -16.91
C ASP A 184 12.71 -4.25 -16.19
N ARG A 185 11.50 -3.93 -16.66
CA ARG A 185 10.24 -4.35 -16.04
C ARG A 185 10.09 -5.87 -15.97
N PRO A 186 10.36 -6.66 -17.03
CA PRO A 186 10.25 -8.12 -16.97
C PRO A 186 11.17 -8.72 -15.90
N ARG A 187 12.45 -8.32 -15.87
CA ARG A 187 13.41 -8.84 -14.89
C ARG A 187 13.04 -8.42 -13.46
N ARG A 188 12.65 -7.16 -13.25
CA ARG A 188 12.21 -6.67 -11.93
C ARG A 188 10.92 -7.33 -11.47
N LEU A 189 9.96 -7.59 -12.38
CA LEU A 189 8.72 -8.31 -12.04
C LEU A 189 9.03 -9.73 -11.56
N ARG A 190 9.96 -10.41 -12.25
CA ARG A 190 10.45 -11.72 -11.82
C ARG A 190 11.12 -11.65 -10.45
N LEU A 191 12.06 -10.71 -10.26
CA LEU A 191 12.74 -10.51 -8.99
C LEU A 191 11.77 -10.27 -7.82
N PHE A 192 10.76 -9.41 -8.02
CA PHE A 192 9.73 -9.16 -7.02
C PHE A 192 8.91 -10.41 -6.71
N ALA A 193 8.50 -11.17 -7.73
CA ALA A 193 7.76 -12.42 -7.56
C ALA A 193 8.58 -13.51 -6.84
N ASP A 194 9.88 -13.59 -7.13
CA ASP A 194 10.83 -14.48 -6.45
C ASP A 194 10.97 -14.08 -4.98
N ALA A 195 11.24 -12.81 -4.69
CA ALA A 195 11.43 -12.31 -3.32
C ALA A 195 10.18 -12.45 -2.44
N TYR A 196 8.98 -12.26 -3.01
CA TYR A 196 7.73 -12.53 -2.28
C TYR A 196 7.49 -14.04 -2.04
N GLY A 197 8.08 -14.90 -2.89
CA GLY A 197 7.88 -16.34 -2.87
C GLY A 197 6.57 -16.77 -3.52
N LEU A 198 6.19 -16.15 -4.65
CA LEU A 198 5.01 -16.58 -5.41
C LEU A 198 5.20 -17.99 -5.98
N ILE A 199 4.18 -18.83 -5.79
CA ILE A 199 4.12 -20.17 -6.38
C ILE A 199 3.81 -20.10 -7.90
N PRO A 200 4.11 -21.15 -8.68
CA PRO A 200 3.90 -21.14 -10.14
C PRO A 200 2.47 -20.77 -10.56
N ARG A 201 1.45 -21.26 -9.84
CA ARG A 201 0.04 -20.90 -10.09
C ARG A 201 -0.20 -19.40 -10.02
N ASP A 202 0.43 -18.74 -9.06
CA ASP A 202 0.20 -17.34 -8.76
C ASP A 202 1.03 -16.43 -9.66
N ARG A 203 2.24 -16.87 -10.04
CA ARG A 203 3.04 -16.24 -11.10
C ARG A 203 2.28 -16.20 -12.42
N HIS A 204 1.70 -17.33 -12.83
CA HIS A 204 0.97 -17.45 -14.09
C HIS A 204 -0.18 -16.44 -14.22
N ARG A 205 -0.85 -16.12 -13.11
CA ARG A 205 -1.98 -15.18 -13.09
C ARG A 205 -1.60 -13.73 -12.75
N LEU A 206 -0.35 -13.45 -12.34
CA LEU A 206 0.04 -12.16 -11.77
C LEU A 206 -0.21 -10.98 -12.72
N VAL A 207 0.19 -11.05 -13.99
CA VAL A 207 -0.01 -9.95 -14.96
C VAL A 207 -1.49 -9.63 -15.14
N ARG A 208 -2.34 -10.67 -15.27
CA ARG A 208 -3.79 -10.51 -15.33
C ARG A 208 -4.35 -9.89 -14.03
N THR A 209 -3.83 -10.29 -12.88
CA THR A 209 -4.23 -9.71 -11.58
C THR A 209 -3.81 -8.25 -11.47
N ILE A 210 -2.61 -7.87 -11.91
CA ILE A 210 -2.16 -6.46 -11.96
C ILE A 210 -3.11 -5.63 -12.82
N ARG A 211 -3.41 -6.10 -14.04
CA ARG A 211 -4.36 -5.43 -14.92
C ARG A 211 -5.73 -5.26 -14.26
N LYS A 212 -6.26 -6.31 -13.65
CA LYS A 212 -7.54 -6.24 -12.91
C LYS A 212 -7.44 -5.25 -11.75
N ARG A 213 -6.36 -5.30 -10.97
CA ARG A 213 -6.14 -4.41 -9.81
C ARG A 213 -6.16 -2.94 -10.20
N ILE A 214 -5.59 -2.58 -11.36
CA ILE A 214 -5.63 -1.21 -11.87
C ILE A 214 -7.05 -0.79 -12.25
N VAL A 215 -7.81 -1.67 -12.94
CA VAL A 215 -9.23 -1.41 -13.25
C VAL A 215 -10.03 -1.19 -11.97
N ASP A 216 -9.95 -2.12 -11.03
CA ASP A 216 -10.64 -2.04 -9.74
C ASP A 216 -10.23 -0.79 -8.93
N HIS A 217 -8.96 -0.37 -9.01
CA HIS A 217 -8.48 0.87 -8.38
C HIS A 217 -9.17 2.10 -8.98
N VAL A 218 -9.21 2.20 -10.32
CA VAL A 218 -9.86 3.32 -11.02
C VAL A 218 -11.36 3.36 -10.74
N GLU A 219 -12.03 2.21 -10.82
CA GLU A 219 -13.47 2.10 -10.56
C GLU A 219 -13.82 2.32 -9.09
N GLY A 220 -12.98 1.85 -8.17
CA GLY A 220 -13.09 2.11 -6.74
C GLY A 220 -13.03 3.59 -6.40
N ILE A 221 -12.02 4.30 -6.92
CA ILE A 221 -11.89 5.76 -6.75
C ILE A 221 -13.12 6.48 -7.31
N ARG A 222 -13.59 6.11 -8.51
CA ARG A 222 -14.79 6.71 -9.10
C ARG A 222 -16.04 6.50 -8.25
N ARG A 223 -16.25 5.29 -7.72
CA ARG A 223 -17.38 4.99 -6.83
C ARG A 223 -17.33 5.79 -5.54
N MET A 224 -16.17 5.86 -4.89
CA MET A 224 -16.00 6.64 -3.66
C MET A 224 -16.19 8.14 -3.90
N ALA A 225 -15.71 8.67 -5.04
CA ALA A 225 -15.94 10.05 -5.43
C ALA A 225 -17.44 10.33 -5.71
N ALA A 226 -18.13 9.42 -6.41
CA ALA A 226 -19.56 9.53 -6.67
C ALA A 226 -20.41 9.44 -5.40
N ALA A 227 -19.94 8.70 -4.39
CA ALA A 227 -20.53 8.66 -3.05
C ALA A 227 -20.23 9.91 -2.20
N GLY A 228 -19.49 10.89 -2.74
CA GLY A 228 -19.23 12.17 -2.09
C GLY A 228 -18.05 12.19 -1.13
N ASP A 229 -17.19 11.16 -1.09
CA ASP A 229 -16.01 11.17 -0.24
C ASP A 229 -15.03 12.28 -0.71
N PRO A 230 -14.77 13.32 0.12
CA PRO A 230 -14.01 14.49 -0.32
C PRO A 230 -12.60 14.17 -0.79
N ALA A 231 -11.99 13.10 -0.26
CA ALA A 231 -10.64 12.68 -0.63
C ALA A 231 -10.62 12.20 -2.09
N PHE A 232 -11.54 11.31 -2.43
CA PHE A 232 -11.62 10.71 -3.76
C PHE A 232 -12.15 11.70 -4.81
N VAL A 233 -13.06 12.62 -4.43
CA VAL A 233 -13.46 13.74 -5.28
C VAL A 233 -12.25 14.57 -5.70
N ARG A 234 -11.34 14.90 -4.75
CA ARG A 234 -10.10 15.63 -5.08
C ARG A 234 -9.20 14.84 -6.02
N ILE A 235 -9.04 13.53 -5.82
CA ILE A 235 -8.23 12.65 -6.69
C ILE A 235 -8.77 12.67 -8.12
N VAL A 236 -10.09 12.57 -8.31
CA VAL A 236 -10.73 12.63 -9.63
C VAL A 236 -10.53 14.00 -10.28
N ASN A 237 -10.79 15.09 -9.55
CA ASN A 237 -10.66 16.45 -10.08
C ASN A 237 -9.23 16.82 -10.47
N LYS A 238 -8.24 16.34 -9.73
CA LYS A 238 -6.81 16.50 -10.07
C LYS A 238 -6.37 15.63 -11.27
N GLY A 239 -7.25 14.79 -11.81
CA GLY A 239 -6.96 13.97 -12.99
C GLY A 239 -6.04 12.78 -12.71
N HIS A 240 -5.89 12.36 -11.45
CA HIS A 240 -4.97 11.28 -11.06
C HIS A 240 -5.31 9.93 -11.71
N LEU A 241 -6.55 9.75 -12.20
CA LEU A 241 -6.97 8.56 -12.94
C LEU A 241 -6.40 8.45 -14.36
N ARG A 242 -5.82 9.53 -14.92
CA ARG A 242 -5.28 9.51 -16.30
C ARG A 242 -4.07 8.60 -16.46
N ARG A 243 -3.22 8.50 -15.43
CA ARG A 243 -2.01 7.68 -15.48
C ARG A 243 -2.31 6.17 -15.39
N PRO A 244 -3.11 5.68 -14.43
CA PRO A 244 -3.53 4.28 -14.41
C PRO A 244 -4.09 3.76 -15.75
N MET A 245 -4.83 4.61 -16.49
CA MET A 245 -5.33 4.24 -17.82
C MET A 245 -4.23 4.13 -18.89
N ARG A 246 -3.12 4.87 -18.77
CA ARG A 246 -1.93 4.69 -19.62
C ARG A 246 -1.18 3.41 -19.26
N ASP A 247 -1.06 3.14 -17.95
CA ASP A 247 -0.37 1.96 -17.42
C ASP A 247 -1.06 0.67 -17.90
N LEU A 248 -2.39 0.65 -17.99
CA LEU A 248 -3.15 -0.45 -18.60
C LEU A 248 -2.73 -0.73 -20.05
N ARG A 249 -2.55 0.32 -20.86
CA ARG A 249 -2.12 0.16 -22.27
C ARG A 249 -0.71 -0.41 -22.37
N LEU A 250 0.19 0.00 -21.48
CA LEU A 250 1.52 -0.58 -21.39
C LEU A 250 1.46 -2.06 -21.03
N LEU A 251 0.68 -2.42 -20.01
CA LEU A 251 0.54 -3.82 -19.59
C LEU A 251 -0.03 -4.70 -20.70
N ASP A 252 -1.02 -4.20 -21.45
CA ASP A 252 -1.58 -4.92 -22.59
C ASP A 252 -0.53 -5.08 -23.71
N TYR A 253 0.33 -4.07 -23.95
CA TYR A 253 1.41 -4.11 -24.93
C TYR A 253 2.58 -5.03 -24.54
N GLU A 254 3.06 -4.96 -23.29
CA GLU A 254 4.20 -5.76 -22.78
C GLU A 254 3.77 -7.13 -22.23
N ARG A 255 2.48 -7.48 -22.32
CA ARG A 255 1.88 -8.64 -21.66
C ARG A 255 2.69 -9.92 -21.85
N TYR A 256 3.01 -10.26 -23.09
CA TYR A 256 3.72 -11.50 -23.42
C TYR A 256 5.11 -11.54 -22.77
N THR A 257 5.86 -10.43 -22.81
CA THR A 257 7.19 -10.31 -22.22
C THR A 257 7.15 -10.44 -20.70
N LEU A 258 6.17 -9.79 -20.06
CA LEU A 258 5.96 -9.86 -18.60
C LEU A 258 5.53 -11.27 -18.16
N GLU A 259 4.59 -11.90 -18.87
CA GLU A 259 4.15 -13.28 -18.59
C GLU A 259 5.27 -14.29 -18.83
N HIS A 260 6.12 -14.08 -19.83
CA HIS A 260 7.27 -14.95 -20.11
C HIS A 260 8.32 -14.89 -18.98
N ALA A 261 8.64 -13.69 -18.48
CA ALA A 261 9.60 -13.54 -17.38
C ALA A 261 9.14 -14.21 -16.06
N LEU A 262 7.84 -14.43 -15.90
CA LEU A 262 7.23 -15.06 -14.73
C LEU A 262 7.19 -16.59 -14.79
N ARG A 263 7.63 -17.21 -15.89
CA ARG A 263 7.64 -18.68 -16.07
C ARG A 263 8.69 -19.39 -15.22
#